data_AF-A0A182PAW2-F1
#
_entry.id   AF-A0A182PAW2-F1
#
_cell.length_a   1.000
_cell.length_b   1.000
_cell.length_c   1.000
_cell.angle_alpha   90.00
_cell.angle_beta   90.00
_cell.angle_gamma   90.00
#
_symmetry.space_group_name_H-M   'P 1'
#
loop_
_entity.id
_entity.type
_entity.pdbx_description
1 polymer ?
#
loop_
_entity_poly.entity_id
_entity_poly.type
_entity_poly.pdbx_seq_one_letter_code
_entity_poly.pdbx_strand_id
1 'polypeptide(L)'
;MTDKRRERGRISVKGVRLVEPALLHGEGGDAAAPDGYPFQVGYCESDGIFPGTTLPQYTLYLVADSEKERTEWITSIRKVCEEYSPKSFSYHLGLWLGRKWSCCRSLNRRALGCQVATLWPEYNNNPSK
;
A
#
# COMPACT_ATOMS: atom_id res chain seq x y z
N MET A 1 -22.81 -25.51 -3.42
CA MET A 1 -23.31 -24.21 -3.95
C MET A 1 -22.38 -23.13 -3.43
N THR A 2 -21.52 -22.59 -4.29
CA THR A 2 -20.61 -21.49 -3.92
C THR A 2 -21.42 -20.20 -3.88
N ASP A 3 -21.71 -19.72 -2.68
CA ASP A 3 -22.38 -18.44 -2.46
C ASP A 3 -21.48 -17.33 -3.03
N LYS A 4 -21.90 -16.75 -4.16
CA LYS A 4 -21.14 -15.74 -4.88
C LYS A 4 -21.29 -14.43 -4.11
N ARG A 5 -20.49 -14.29 -3.04
CA ARG A 5 -20.44 -13.08 -2.20
C ARG A 5 -20.35 -11.84 -3.10
N ARG A 6 -21.19 -10.84 -2.83
CA ARG A 6 -21.21 -9.55 -3.55
C ARG A 6 -19.82 -8.90 -3.47
N GLU A 7 -19.34 -8.39 -4.61
CA GLU A 7 -18.10 -7.60 -4.69
C GLU A 7 -18.23 -6.38 -3.76
N ARG A 8 -17.25 -6.19 -2.87
CA ARG A 8 -17.24 -5.08 -1.89
C ARG A 8 -16.47 -3.85 -2.37
N GLY A 9 -15.65 -4.02 -3.40
CA GLY A 9 -14.82 -2.95 -3.95
C GLY A 9 -13.78 -3.50 -4.92
N ARG A 10 -13.19 -2.60 -5.70
CA ARG A 10 -12.16 -2.90 -6.68
C ARG A 10 -11.21 -1.72 -6.80
N ILE A 11 -9.91 -2.02 -6.90
CA ILE A 11 -8.87 -1.02 -7.10
C ILE A 11 -8.33 -1.17 -8.52
N SER A 12 -8.24 -0.07 -9.26
CA SER A 12 -7.56 -0.05 -10.55
C SER A 12 -6.05 -0.22 -10.34
N VAL A 13 -5.43 -1.18 -11.02
CA VAL A 13 -3.96 -1.39 -10.97
C VAL A 13 -3.17 -0.15 -11.40
N LYS A 14 -3.75 0.69 -12.27
CA LYS A 14 -3.18 1.98 -12.72
C LYS A 14 -3.07 2.99 -11.58
N GLY A 15 -3.93 2.86 -10.57
CA GLY A 15 -3.98 3.73 -9.41
C GLY A 15 -3.02 3.34 -8.30
N VAL A 16 -2.44 2.13 -8.33
CA VAL A 16 -1.56 1.63 -7.27
C VAL A 16 -0.22 2.36 -7.28
N ARG A 17 0.09 3.01 -6.15
CA ARG A 17 1.32 3.81 -5.93
C ARG A 17 2.31 3.11 -5.01
N LEU A 18 1.83 2.26 -4.11
CA LEU A 18 2.63 1.65 -3.05
C LEU A 18 2.08 0.26 -2.72
N VAL A 19 2.96 -0.69 -2.49
CA VAL A 19 2.62 -1.99 -1.87
C VAL A 19 3.77 -2.33 -0.93
N GLU A 20 3.54 -2.39 0.37
CA GLU A 20 4.59 -2.58 1.40
C GLU A 20 4.08 -3.36 2.60
N PRO A 21 4.95 -3.93 3.46
CA PRO A 21 4.56 -4.36 4.79
C PRO A 21 3.88 -3.23 5.59
N ALA A 22 3.10 -3.62 6.59
CA ALA A 22 2.48 -2.69 7.52
C ALA A 22 2.65 -3.17 8.96
N LEU A 23 2.44 -2.28 9.91
CA LEU A 23 2.38 -2.58 11.34
C LEU A 23 1.07 -2.04 11.88
N LEU A 24 0.12 -2.95 12.14
CA LEU A 24 -1.21 -2.62 12.65
C LEU A 24 -1.29 -2.73 14.17
N HIS A 25 -0.47 -3.60 14.77
CA HIS A 25 -0.40 -3.80 16.22
C HIS A 25 0.78 -3.05 16.85
N GLY A 26 0.81 -2.98 18.18
CA GLY A 26 1.88 -2.31 18.93
C GLY A 26 1.51 -0.89 19.38
N GLU A 27 2.53 -0.08 19.73
CA GLU A 27 2.30 1.26 20.27
C GLU A 27 1.56 2.15 19.27
N GLY A 28 0.34 2.58 19.61
CA GLY A 28 -0.50 3.41 18.74
C GLY A 28 -1.14 2.65 17.57
N GLY A 29 -1.05 1.31 17.55
CA GLY A 29 -1.77 0.44 16.62
C GLY A 29 -3.26 0.29 16.94
N ASP A 30 -3.96 -0.50 16.15
CA ASP A 30 -5.36 -0.85 16.33
C ASP A 30 -5.49 -2.22 17.01
N ALA A 31 -6.01 -2.24 18.24
CA ALA A 31 -6.24 -3.47 18.99
C ALA A 31 -7.36 -4.35 18.38
N ALA A 32 -8.19 -3.79 17.50
CA ALA A 32 -9.22 -4.54 16.78
C ALA A 32 -8.71 -5.08 15.43
N ALA A 33 -7.47 -4.77 15.02
CA ALA A 33 -6.90 -5.31 13.80
C ALA A 33 -6.72 -6.84 13.92
N PRO A 34 -7.09 -7.62 12.89
CA PRO A 34 -6.89 -9.06 12.89
C PRO A 34 -5.42 -9.43 13.10
N ASP A 35 -5.15 -10.48 13.86
CA ASP A 35 -3.80 -11.06 13.97
C ASP A 35 -3.33 -11.60 12.62
N GLY A 36 -2.02 -11.59 12.40
CA GLY A 36 -1.40 -12.14 11.20
C GLY A 36 -0.27 -11.27 10.66
N TYR A 37 -0.11 -11.26 9.33
CA TYR A 37 1.02 -10.63 8.65
C TYR A 37 0.54 -9.47 7.77
N PRO A 38 0.40 -8.26 8.35
CA PRO A 38 -0.17 -7.14 7.64
C PRO A 38 0.72 -6.57 6.54
N PHE A 39 0.07 -6.11 5.47
CA PHE A 39 0.66 -5.31 4.40
C PHE A 39 -0.34 -4.24 3.94
N GLN A 40 0.15 -3.26 3.20
CA GLN A 40 -0.64 -2.13 2.74
C GLN A 40 -0.54 -1.93 1.23
N VAL A 41 -1.64 -1.48 0.64
CA VAL A 41 -1.73 -1.03 -0.75
C VAL A 41 -2.16 0.43 -0.75
N GLY A 42 -1.24 1.31 -1.14
CA GLY A 42 -1.52 2.72 -1.37
C GLY A 42 -1.97 2.96 -2.81
N TYR A 43 -3.11 3.61 -3.01
CA TYR A 43 -3.68 3.83 -4.35
C TYR A 43 -4.39 5.18 -4.49
N CYS A 44 -4.65 5.57 -5.74
CA CYS A 44 -5.50 6.70 -6.11
C CYS A 44 -6.66 6.19 -6.99
N GLU A 45 -7.85 6.74 -6.81
CA GLU A 45 -8.96 6.52 -7.75
C GLU A 45 -8.82 7.52 -8.91
N SER A 46 -9.10 7.07 -10.14
CA SER A 46 -8.68 7.70 -11.39
C SER A 46 -9.25 9.10 -11.69
N ASP A 47 -10.04 9.68 -10.80
CA ASP A 47 -10.60 11.03 -10.96
C ASP A 47 -10.04 12.05 -9.96
N GLY A 48 -9.18 11.60 -9.02
CA GLY A 48 -8.45 12.45 -8.07
C GLY A 48 -7.08 12.86 -8.61
N ILE A 49 -7.05 13.58 -9.73
CA ILE A 49 -5.81 14.10 -10.32
C ILE A 49 -5.20 15.14 -9.37
N PHE A 50 -4.24 14.72 -8.54
CA PHE A 50 -3.08 15.56 -8.23
C PHE A 50 -2.00 15.15 -9.23
N PRO A 51 -1.94 15.79 -10.41
CA PRO A 51 -0.93 15.44 -11.39
C PRO A 51 0.43 15.72 -10.75
N GLY A 52 1.30 14.71 -10.72
CA GLY A 52 2.66 14.82 -10.19
C GLY A 52 2.87 14.41 -8.72
N THR A 53 1.85 13.94 -7.99
CA THR A 53 2.10 13.35 -6.66
C THR A 53 2.45 11.87 -6.75
N THR A 54 3.52 11.48 -6.05
CA THR A 54 3.88 10.08 -5.82
C THR A 54 3.16 9.51 -4.60
N LEU A 55 2.44 10.33 -3.83
CA LEU A 55 1.76 9.91 -2.61
C LEU A 55 0.39 9.27 -2.90
N PRO A 56 0.07 8.14 -2.25
CA PRO A 56 -1.26 7.54 -2.37
C PRO A 56 -2.35 8.43 -1.74
N GLN A 57 -3.55 8.43 -2.33
CA GLN A 57 -4.73 9.10 -1.78
C GLN A 57 -5.38 8.28 -0.67
N TYR A 58 -5.41 6.97 -0.87
CA TYR A 58 -6.00 5.98 0.03
C TYR A 58 -4.98 4.89 0.35
N THR A 59 -5.08 4.34 1.56
CA THR A 59 -4.29 3.18 1.99
C THR A 59 -5.26 2.10 2.43
N LEU A 60 -5.19 0.95 1.77
CA LEU A 60 -5.87 -0.28 2.18
C LEU A 60 -4.88 -1.14 2.97
N TYR A 61 -5.29 -1.58 4.16
CA TYR A 61 -4.55 -2.56 4.94
C TYR A 61 -5.16 -3.94 4.76
N LEU A 62 -4.30 -4.94 4.54
CA LEU A 62 -4.65 -6.35 4.36
C LEU A 62 -3.82 -7.16 5.35
N VAL A 63 -4.35 -8.28 5.81
CA VAL A 63 -3.67 -9.20 6.74
C VAL A 63 -3.62 -10.57 6.09
N ALA A 64 -2.41 -11.10 5.88
CA ALA A 64 -2.20 -12.45 5.37
C ALA A 64 -2.04 -13.43 6.54
N ASP A 65 -2.30 -14.72 6.28
CA ASP A 65 -2.25 -15.76 7.32
C ASP A 65 -0.81 -16.20 7.63
N SER A 66 0.13 -15.93 6.71
CA SER A 66 1.56 -16.23 6.91
C SER A 66 2.49 -15.16 6.31
N GLU A 67 3.72 -15.09 6.81
CA GLU A 67 4.75 -14.21 6.25
C GLU A 67 5.08 -14.54 4.78
N LYS A 68 5.08 -15.83 4.45
CA LYS A 68 5.28 -16.30 3.08
C LYS A 68 4.18 -15.77 2.17
N GLU A 69 2.93 -15.91 2.57
CA GLU A 69 1.78 -15.45 1.79
C GLU A 69 1.77 -13.92 1.65
N ARG A 70 2.07 -13.16 2.72
CA ARG A 70 2.26 -11.71 2.66
C ARG A 70 3.28 -11.33 1.58
N THR A 71 4.42 -12.03 1.56
CA THR A 71 5.51 -11.77 0.60
C THR A 71 5.10 -12.10 -0.84
N GLU A 72 4.36 -13.19 -1.03
CA GLU A 72 3.82 -13.58 -2.34
C GLU A 72 2.79 -12.57 -2.85
N TRP A 73 1.88 -12.09 -1.99
CA TRP A 73 0.92 -11.03 -2.33
C TRP A 73 1.61 -9.72 -2.72
N ILE A 74 2.55 -9.24 -1.91
CA ILE A 74 3.29 -8.01 -2.20
C ILE A 74 3.99 -8.12 -3.55
N THR A 75 4.73 -9.20 -3.78
CA THR A 75 5.46 -9.44 -5.03
C THR A 75 4.53 -9.51 -6.24
N SER A 76 3.40 -10.22 -6.11
CA SER A 76 2.45 -10.42 -7.21
C SER A 76 1.74 -9.12 -7.59
N ILE A 77 1.29 -8.35 -6.60
CA ILE A 77 0.64 -7.04 -6.85
C ILE A 77 1.65 -6.08 -7.48
N ARG A 78 2.89 -6.04 -6.98
CA ARG A 78 3.94 -5.19 -7.57
C ARG A 78 4.18 -5.54 -9.03
N LYS A 79 4.35 -6.83 -9.35
CA LYS A 79 4.58 -7.28 -10.73
C LYS A 79 3.48 -6.85 -11.70
N VAL A 80 2.21 -6.92 -11.29
CA VAL A 80 1.09 -6.50 -12.16
C VAL A 80 0.96 -4.98 -12.27
N CYS A 81 1.46 -4.24 -11.27
CA CYS A 81 1.33 -2.79 -11.23
C CYS A 81 2.58 -2.03 -11.73
N GLU A 82 3.68 -2.71 -12.01
CA GLU A 82 5.01 -2.09 -12.22
C GLU A 82 5.06 -1.13 -13.41
N GLU A 83 4.34 -1.44 -14.49
CA GLU A 83 4.26 -0.61 -15.70
C GLU A 83 3.53 0.73 -15.50
N TYR A 84 2.81 0.89 -14.38
CA TYR A 84 2.03 2.09 -14.11
C TYR A 84 2.75 3.05 -13.18
N SER A 85 2.84 4.32 -13.59
CA SER A 85 3.46 5.38 -12.80
C SER A 85 2.43 6.45 -12.39
N PRO A 86 2.76 7.34 -11.44
CA PRO A 86 3.92 7.31 -10.53
C PRO A 86 3.86 6.21 -9.45
N LYS A 87 5.00 5.91 -8.82
CA LYS A 87 5.12 5.11 -7.59
C LYS A 87 5.60 5.98 -6.42
N SER A 88 5.19 5.64 -5.21
CA SER A 88 5.65 6.33 -4.00
C SER A 88 7.07 5.91 -3.64
N PHE A 89 7.90 6.88 -3.26
CA PHE A 89 9.28 6.62 -2.80
C PHE A 89 9.37 6.53 -1.27
N SER A 90 8.31 6.89 -0.54
CA SER A 90 8.25 6.85 0.91
C SER A 90 6.88 6.39 1.39
N TYR A 91 6.83 5.81 2.59
CA TYR A 91 5.58 5.38 3.20
C TYR A 91 5.62 5.40 4.73
N HIS A 92 4.45 5.26 5.34
CA HIS A 92 4.31 5.04 6.78
C HIS A 92 4.11 3.55 7.03
N LEU A 93 5.01 2.92 7.78
CA LEU A 93 4.87 1.51 8.17
C LEU A 93 3.62 1.31 9.06
N GLY A 94 3.34 2.29 9.91
CA GLY A 94 2.26 2.25 10.88
C GLY A 94 0.92 2.73 10.35
N LEU A 95 -0.14 2.40 11.09
CA LEU A 95 -1.49 2.86 10.85
C LEU A 95 -1.68 4.36 11.23
N TRP A 96 -2.52 5.07 10.49
CA TRP A 96 -3.10 6.34 10.93
C TRP A 96 -4.32 6.10 11.82
N LEU A 97 -4.17 6.31 13.13
CA LEU A 97 -5.24 6.12 14.11
C LEU A 97 -5.19 7.25 15.15
N GLY A 98 -6.35 7.69 15.66
CA GLY A 98 -6.38 8.72 16.70
C GLY A 98 -5.73 10.05 16.31
N ARG A 99 -5.76 10.41 15.02
CA ARG A 99 -5.11 11.60 14.43
C ARG A 99 -3.57 11.60 14.51
N LYS A 100 -2.95 10.42 14.57
CA LYS A 100 -1.49 10.27 14.61
C LYS A 100 -1.06 9.05 13.80
N TRP A 101 0.11 9.13 13.17
CA TRP A 101 0.79 7.95 12.64
C TRP A 101 1.45 7.16 13.76
N SER A 102 1.19 5.85 13.85
CA SER A 102 1.81 5.01 14.89
C SER A 102 3.32 4.86 14.73
N CYS A 103 3.83 4.90 13.50
CA CYS A 103 5.26 4.70 13.20
C CYS A 103 6.16 5.90 13.52
N CYS A 104 5.72 7.13 13.24
CA CYS A 104 6.56 8.33 13.39
C CYS A 104 5.96 9.40 14.32
N ARG A 105 4.78 9.14 14.87
CA ARG A 105 4.03 10.07 15.73
C ARG A 105 3.64 11.39 15.06
N SER A 106 3.78 11.51 13.73
CA SER A 106 3.33 12.67 12.97
C SER A 106 1.82 12.86 13.14
N LEU A 107 1.41 14.10 13.38
CA LEU A 107 0.01 14.54 13.51
C LEU A 107 -0.58 15.01 12.18
N ASN A 108 0.19 14.92 11.09
CA ASN A 108 -0.28 15.27 9.75
C ASN A 108 -0.50 13.98 8.93
N ARG A 109 -1.78 13.67 8.65
CA ARG A 109 -2.17 12.50 7.84
C ARG A 109 -1.53 12.49 6.46
N ARG A 110 -1.25 13.67 5.89
CA ARG A 110 -0.67 13.84 4.56
C ARG A 110 0.85 14.04 4.59
N ALA A 111 1.50 13.84 5.74
CA ALA A 111 2.95 13.90 5.82
C ALA A 111 3.58 12.84 4.90
N LEU A 112 4.74 13.18 4.32
CA LEU A 112 5.60 12.21 3.63
C LEU A 112 5.87 11.02 4.55
N GLY A 113 6.00 9.84 3.94
CA GLY A 113 6.30 8.63 4.66
C GLY A 113 7.61 8.72 5.43
N CYS A 114 7.65 8.18 6.64
CA CYS A 114 8.87 8.17 7.46
C CYS A 114 9.86 7.06 7.09
N GLN A 115 9.47 6.14 6.19
CA GLN A 115 10.29 5.05 5.69
C GLN A 115 10.46 5.16 4.18
N VAL A 116 11.61 4.70 3.68
CA VAL A 116 11.86 4.56 2.25
C VAL A 116 11.05 3.38 1.72
N ALA A 117 10.32 3.59 0.62
CA ALA A 117 9.61 2.52 -0.06
C ALA A 117 10.57 1.68 -0.90
N THR A 118 10.24 0.41 -1.10
CA THR A 118 10.95 -0.47 -2.00
C THR A 118 10.89 0.10 -3.42
N LEU A 119 12.05 0.17 -4.07
CA LEU A 119 12.13 0.60 -5.45
C LEU A 119 11.43 -0.42 -6.36
N TRP A 120 10.60 0.10 -7.26
CA TRP A 120 9.99 -0.69 -8.31
C TRP A 120 10.99 -0.79 -9.46
N PRO A 121 11.14 -1.96 -10.11
CA PRO A 121 11.95 -2.05 -11.32
C PRO A 121 11.45 -1.02 -12.34
N GLU A 122 12.36 -0.16 -12.82
CA GLU A 122 12.02 0.73 -13.93
C GLU A 122 11.81 -0.12 -15.18
N TYR A 123 10.63 0.01 -15.81
CA TYR A 123 10.38 -0.61 -17.10
C TYR A 123 11.19 0.17 -18.17
N ASN A 124 12.45 -0.18 -18.31
CA ASN A 124 13.30 0.37 -19.35
C ASN A 124 12.87 -0.26 -20.69
N ASN A 125 11.97 0.42 -21.41
CA ASN A 125 11.57 0.08 -22.79
C ASN A 125 12.71 0.27 -23.82
N ASN A 126 13.96 0.25 -23.38
CA ASN A 126 15.08 0.30 -24.30
C ASN A 126 15.22 -1.11 -24.91
N PRO A 127 15.06 -1.29 -26.23
CA PRO A 127 15.42 -2.55 -26.83
C PRO A 127 16.89 -2.81 -26.48
N SER A 128 17.15 -3.93 -25.81
CA SER A 128 18.50 -4.43 -25.60
C SER A 128 19.25 -4.38 -26.93
N LYS A 129 20.39 -3.66 -26.93
CA LYS A 129 21.29 -3.55 -28.09
C LYS A 129 21.69 -4.92 -28.62
#